data_AF-A0A0C2AYC3-F1
#
_entry.id   AF-A0A0C2AYC3-F1
#
_cell.length_a   1.000
_cell.length_b   1.000
_cell.length_c   1.000
_cell.angle_alpha   90.00
_cell.angle_beta   90.00
_cell.angle_gamma   90.00
#
_symmetry.space_group_name_H-M   'P 1'
#
loop_
_entity.id
_entity.type
_entity.pdbx_description
1 polymer ?
#
loop_
_entity_poly.entity_id
_entity_poly.type
_entity_poly.pdbx_seq_one_letter_code
_entity_poly.pdbx_strand_id
1 'polypeptide(L)'
;MWKLTCPDNQHDKLVRDNLLDLEDHQLVRIELVREDQRQVWVLTRRGHGEAKQLLEPKGIRVSALREEKYDPVTGKLLGASYDDHAAAVTSTAAELHSAGIGHRLGSGYVQRADLVVRAPEAGVPVLLMEIDRRSEDAHELVAKLRRYWEWGRLLPKDADKHTVDLVRSRPDAIDHVDHEQRLWRRVYPPTGREGLVLVAFVFADTTEAKVDNTVAVLEEAGRDYWAPRRYDTYHRGITAWDYGQAVPVVVTTLEQMTEHGADAAVWRRLGRTSEQTLTAALDNPDGEALYRRQAARAEAEEERHRAVEREARRPVCTRCGEKFTDQRWEETTTPGYAWEAGSPSMCRDCYADYLADREAAAGAARRQAAAPPEPEDDQEPGSGHGWFRRRP
;
A
#
# COMPACT_ATOMS: atom_id res chain seq x y z
N MET A 1 27.03 -26.30 35.95
CA MET A 1 25.71 -26.83 35.54
C MET A 1 24.74 -25.65 35.40
N TRP A 2 24.78 -24.95 34.25
CA TRP A 2 23.77 -23.94 33.92
C TRP A 2 22.80 -24.59 32.95
N LYS A 3 21.57 -24.80 33.43
CA LYS A 3 20.46 -25.36 32.65
C LYS A 3 19.90 -24.25 31.77
N LEU A 4 20.08 -24.35 30.45
CA LEU A 4 19.11 -23.81 29.50
C LEU A 4 17.99 -24.85 29.33
N THR A 5 17.21 -25.03 30.39
CA THR A 5 15.92 -25.71 30.40
C THR A 5 15.17 -25.18 31.62
N CYS A 6 14.15 -24.35 31.39
CA CYS A 6 13.02 -24.37 32.32
C CYS A 6 12.42 -25.79 32.19
N PRO A 7 12.33 -26.59 33.28
CA PRO A 7 11.99 -28.02 33.23
C PRO A 7 10.67 -28.37 32.55
N ASP A 8 9.79 -27.38 32.35
CA ASP A 8 8.47 -27.55 31.73
C ASP A 8 8.32 -26.83 30.38
N ASN A 9 9.37 -26.20 29.86
CA ASN A 9 9.26 -25.42 28.62
C ASN A 9 9.49 -26.33 27.40
N GLN A 10 8.37 -26.75 26.80
CA GLN A 10 8.36 -27.36 25.48
C GLN A 10 8.98 -26.40 24.46
N HIS A 11 9.66 -26.97 23.46
CA HIS A 11 10.44 -26.30 22.42
C HIS A 11 10.09 -24.83 22.17
N ASP A 12 11.03 -23.92 22.45
CA ASP A 12 10.90 -22.53 22.04
C ASP A 12 10.86 -22.50 20.50
N LYS A 13 9.65 -22.34 19.96
CA LYS A 13 9.36 -22.27 18.52
C LYS A 13 10.25 -21.21 17.85
N LEU A 14 10.56 -20.12 18.56
CA LEU A 14 11.42 -19.04 18.08
C LEU A 14 12.85 -19.54 17.81
N VAL A 15 13.44 -20.29 18.74
CA VAL A 15 14.80 -20.83 18.60
C VAL A 15 14.87 -21.82 17.45
N ARG A 16 13.86 -22.68 17.31
CA ARG A 16 13.78 -23.64 16.21
C ARG A 16 13.65 -22.94 14.86
N ASP A 17 12.74 -21.98 14.74
CA ASP A 17 12.48 -21.29 13.48
C ASP A 17 13.70 -20.43 13.06
N ASN A 18 14.44 -19.84 14.02
CA ASN A 18 15.71 -19.15 13.75
C ASN A 18 16.82 -20.09 13.27
N LEU A 19 16.91 -21.29 13.84
CA LEU A 19 17.91 -22.28 13.42
C LEU A 19 17.61 -22.81 12.01
N LEU A 20 16.33 -22.96 11.66
CA LEU A 20 15.91 -23.32 10.30
C LEU A 20 16.24 -22.21 9.28
N ASP A 21 16.01 -20.94 9.63
CA ASP A 21 16.35 -19.80 8.77
C ASP A 21 17.87 -19.70 8.52
N LEU A 22 18.67 -19.90 9.57
CA LEU A 22 20.13 -19.94 9.45
C LEU A 22 20.63 -21.19 8.69
N GLU A 23 19.89 -22.29 8.73
CA GLU A 23 20.17 -23.50 7.94
C GLU A 23 19.94 -23.25 6.45
N ASP A 24 18.81 -22.62 6.10
CA ASP A 24 18.50 -22.20 4.72
C ASP A 24 19.59 -21.27 4.15
N HIS A 25 20.17 -20.42 5.01
CA HIS A 25 21.30 -19.55 4.66
C HIS A 25 22.68 -20.24 4.72
N GLN A 26 22.74 -21.53 5.01
CA GLN A 26 23.94 -22.36 5.12
C GLN A 26 24.94 -21.87 6.19
N LEU A 27 24.44 -21.21 7.24
CA LEU A 27 25.23 -20.69 8.36
C LEU A 27 25.31 -21.70 9.50
N VAL A 28 24.26 -22.50 9.69
CA VAL A 28 24.23 -23.63 10.62
C VAL A 28 23.82 -24.92 9.89
N ARG A 29 24.02 -26.07 10.53
CA ARG A 29 23.54 -27.38 10.07
C ARG A 29 23.22 -28.27 11.28
N ILE A 30 22.37 -29.27 11.07
CA ILE A 30 22.13 -30.33 12.05
C ILE A 30 23.32 -31.33 12.03
N GLU A 31 23.94 -31.55 13.19
CA GLU A 31 25.03 -32.54 13.36
C GLU A 31 24.51 -33.89 13.89
N LEU A 32 23.56 -33.86 14.83
CA LEU A 32 23.01 -35.07 15.45
C LEU A 32 21.53 -34.91 15.76
N VAL A 33 20.75 -35.96 15.54
CA VAL A 33 19.38 -36.08 16.06
C VAL A 33 19.39 -37.16 17.15
N ARG A 34 18.97 -36.81 18.37
CA ARG A 34 18.87 -37.74 19.49
C ARG A 34 17.60 -38.60 19.39
N GLU A 35 17.59 -39.72 20.13
CA GLU A 35 16.46 -40.66 20.18
C GLU A 35 15.13 -40.01 20.62
N ASP A 36 15.22 -38.91 21.39
CA ASP A 36 14.09 -38.10 21.84
C ASP A 36 13.73 -36.94 20.90
N GLN A 37 14.13 -37.03 19.63
CA GLN A 37 13.89 -36.03 18.57
C GLN A 37 14.60 -34.68 18.78
N ARG A 38 15.46 -34.53 19.80
CA ARG A 38 16.25 -33.29 19.96
C ARG A 38 17.38 -33.23 18.95
N GLN A 39 17.47 -32.11 18.25
CA GLN A 39 18.49 -31.85 17.24
C GLN A 39 19.64 -31.04 17.83
N VAL A 40 20.88 -31.41 17.49
CA VAL A 40 22.10 -30.68 17.82
C VAL A 40 22.56 -29.94 16.57
N TRP A 41 22.75 -28.63 16.71
CA TRP A 41 23.10 -27.73 15.62
C TRP A 41 24.54 -27.23 15.76
N VAL A 42 25.23 -27.05 14.64
CA VAL A 42 26.59 -26.51 14.59
C VAL A 42 26.74 -25.46 13.50
N LEU A 43 27.69 -24.53 13.69
CA LEU A 43 28.06 -23.56 12.65
C LEU A 43 28.78 -24.27 11.50
N THR A 44 28.43 -23.88 10.27
CA THR A 44 29.24 -24.24 9.11
C THR A 44 30.53 -23.43 9.09
N ARG A 45 31.49 -23.78 8.23
CA ARG A 45 32.70 -22.96 8.03
C ARG A 45 32.34 -21.51 7.67
N ARG A 46 31.28 -21.32 6.90
CA ARG A 46 30.76 -20.00 6.52
C ARG A 46 30.15 -19.28 7.72
N GLY A 47 29.22 -19.92 8.43
CA GLY A 47 28.59 -19.33 9.63
C GLY A 47 29.60 -18.99 10.72
N HIS A 48 30.65 -19.81 10.90
CA HIS A 48 31.76 -19.53 11.80
C HIS A 48 32.55 -18.28 11.39
N GLY A 49 32.85 -18.12 10.10
CA GLY A 49 33.51 -16.92 9.58
C GLY A 49 32.68 -15.65 9.78
N GLU A 50 31.37 -15.72 9.51
CA GLU A 50 30.43 -14.60 9.72
C GLU A 50 30.28 -14.26 11.21
N ALA A 51 30.18 -15.28 12.06
CA ALA A 51 30.14 -15.13 13.51
C ALA A 51 31.39 -14.44 14.06
N LYS A 52 32.56 -14.86 13.58
CA LYS A 52 33.85 -14.31 14.00
C LYS A 52 33.96 -12.81 13.67
N GLN A 53 33.56 -12.43 12.46
CA GLN A 53 33.53 -11.02 12.04
C GLN A 53 32.58 -10.17 12.90
N LEU A 54 31.48 -10.76 13.37
CA LEU A 54 30.48 -10.05 14.15
C LEU A 54 30.85 -9.93 15.64
N LEU A 55 31.39 -11.01 16.21
CA LEU A 55 31.49 -11.20 17.65
C LEU A 55 32.87 -10.84 18.22
N GLU A 56 33.95 -11.05 17.46
CA GLU A 56 35.30 -10.70 17.94
C GLU A 56 35.49 -9.20 18.21
N PRO A 57 34.95 -8.27 17.39
CA PRO A 57 34.99 -6.84 17.70
C PRO A 57 34.23 -6.47 18.98
N LYS A 58 33.24 -7.28 19.38
CA LYS A 58 32.47 -7.12 20.62
C LYS A 58 33.15 -7.79 21.82
N GLY A 59 34.37 -8.31 21.66
CA GLY A 59 35.11 -9.03 22.71
C GLY A 59 34.59 -10.45 22.99
N ILE A 60 33.66 -10.95 22.18
CA ILE A 60 33.06 -12.28 22.33
C ILE A 60 33.87 -13.26 21.49
N ARG A 61 34.56 -14.19 22.16
CA ARG A 61 35.39 -15.20 21.48
C ARG A 61 34.51 -16.31 20.91
N VAL A 62 34.54 -16.47 19.59
CA VAL A 62 33.92 -17.63 18.93
C VAL A 62 34.87 -18.82 19.06
N SER A 63 34.38 -19.93 19.62
CA SER A 63 35.16 -21.18 19.78
C SER A 63 35.75 -21.62 18.43
N ALA A 64 36.91 -22.28 18.43
CA ALA A 64 37.52 -22.78 17.20
C ALA A 64 36.56 -23.71 16.44
N LEU A 65 36.50 -23.56 15.10
CA LEU A 65 35.76 -24.47 14.22
C LEU A 65 36.31 -25.89 14.45
N ARG A 66 35.47 -26.83 14.86
CA ARG A 66 35.89 -28.23 14.97
C ARG A 66 36.01 -28.82 13.57
N GLU A 67 37.20 -29.32 13.24
CA GLU A 67 37.35 -30.23 12.10
C GLU A 67 36.79 -31.60 12.48
N GLU A 68 35.90 -32.15 11.65
CA GLU A 68 35.38 -33.50 11.83
C GLU A 68 36.53 -34.51 11.76
N LYS A 69 36.94 -35.02 12.92
CA LYS A 69 37.93 -36.10 13.00
C LYS A 69 37.20 -37.43 13.00
N TYR A 70 37.27 -38.10 11.87
CA TYR A 70 36.79 -39.45 11.69
C TYR A 70 37.87 -40.45 12.05
N ASP A 71 37.47 -41.55 12.68
CA ASP A 71 38.30 -42.73 12.80
C ASP A 71 38.63 -43.23 11.38
N PRO A 72 39.91 -43.28 10.99
CA PRO A 72 40.31 -43.54 9.61
C PRO A 72 40.01 -44.98 9.16
N VAL A 73 39.63 -45.88 10.07
CA VAL A 73 39.36 -47.29 9.79
C VAL A 73 37.86 -47.58 9.80
N THR A 74 37.13 -46.98 10.74
CA THR A 74 35.71 -47.27 10.96
C THR A 74 34.77 -46.18 10.43
N GLY A 75 35.30 -45.01 10.05
CA GLY A 75 34.51 -43.86 9.60
C GLY A 75 33.64 -43.24 10.70
N LYS A 76 33.82 -43.65 11.97
CA LYS A 76 33.04 -43.14 13.10
C LYS A 76 33.66 -41.86 13.67
N LEU A 77 32.82 -40.92 14.08
CA LEU A 77 33.25 -39.64 14.64
C LEU A 77 33.94 -39.84 16.00
N LEU A 78 35.18 -39.36 16.14
CA LEU A 78 35.98 -39.50 17.36
C LEU A 78 35.74 -38.29 18.30
N GLY A 79 34.78 -38.44 19.22
CA GLY A 79 34.69 -37.64 20.45
C GLY A 79 33.43 -36.77 20.60
N ALA A 80 32.84 -36.83 21.80
CA ALA A 80 31.64 -36.14 22.25
C ALA A 80 31.95 -35.33 23.53
N SER A 81 32.23 -34.03 23.41
CA SER A 81 32.18 -33.10 24.55
C SER A 81 31.26 -31.94 24.17
N TYR A 82 30.07 -31.93 24.74
CA TYR A 82 28.87 -31.34 24.14
C TYR A 82 28.47 -29.96 24.68
N ASP A 83 29.09 -29.45 25.74
CA ASP A 83 28.44 -28.39 26.53
C ASP A 83 28.88 -26.96 26.15
N ASP A 84 30.12 -26.73 25.73
CA ASP A 84 30.59 -25.37 25.40
C ASP A 84 30.21 -24.91 23.98
N HIS A 85 29.91 -25.85 23.06
CA HIS A 85 29.63 -25.54 21.66
C HIS A 85 28.15 -25.22 21.40
N ALA A 86 27.20 -25.84 22.09
CA ALA A 86 25.77 -25.59 21.88
C ALA A 86 25.33 -24.19 22.37
N ALA A 87 25.88 -23.73 23.50
CA ALA A 87 25.67 -22.37 23.98
C ALA A 87 26.32 -21.33 23.05
N ALA A 88 27.51 -21.64 22.52
CA ALA A 88 28.17 -20.81 21.53
C ALA A 88 27.37 -20.76 20.22
N VAL A 89 26.85 -21.87 19.71
CA VAL A 89 26.04 -21.91 18.48
C VAL A 89 24.71 -21.19 18.68
N THR A 90 24.04 -21.29 19.83
CA THR A 90 22.76 -20.61 20.08
C THR A 90 22.94 -19.11 20.28
N SER A 91 23.95 -18.69 21.06
CA SER A 91 24.30 -17.27 21.20
C SER A 91 24.82 -16.68 19.89
N THR A 92 25.57 -17.47 19.11
CA THR A 92 26.04 -17.07 17.79
C THR A 92 24.92 -17.08 16.77
N ALA A 93 23.95 -17.99 16.84
CA ALA A 93 22.77 -18.02 15.98
C ALA A 93 21.84 -16.86 16.30
N ALA A 94 21.63 -16.55 17.58
CA ALA A 94 20.92 -15.35 18.01
C ALA A 94 21.62 -14.09 17.50
N GLU A 95 22.94 -13.99 17.64
CA GLU A 95 23.71 -12.85 17.13
C GLU A 95 23.82 -12.82 15.61
N LEU A 96 23.89 -13.97 14.92
CA LEU A 96 23.88 -14.09 13.46
C LEU A 96 22.50 -13.77 12.89
N HIS A 97 21.42 -14.08 13.60
CA HIS A 97 20.05 -13.67 13.28
C HIS A 97 19.86 -12.17 13.54
N SER A 98 20.27 -11.65 14.70
CA SER A 98 20.36 -10.20 14.96
C SER A 98 21.28 -9.48 13.96
N ALA A 99 22.23 -10.20 13.38
CA ALA A 99 23.09 -9.72 12.29
C ALA A 99 22.54 -9.95 10.88
N GLY A 100 21.51 -10.78 10.74
CA GLY A 100 21.24 -11.58 9.53
C GLY A 100 20.31 -10.92 8.53
N ILE A 101 19.53 -9.92 8.93
CA ILE A 101 18.77 -9.10 7.98
C ILE A 101 19.20 -7.66 8.13
N GLY A 102 20.35 -7.35 7.53
CA GLY A 102 20.77 -5.98 7.37
C GLY A 102 19.80 -5.21 6.47
N HIS A 103 19.08 -4.24 7.02
CA HIS A 103 18.23 -3.30 6.30
C HIS A 103 19.10 -2.24 5.62
N ARG A 104 19.61 -2.58 4.42
CA ARG A 104 20.54 -1.74 3.67
C ARG A 104 19.81 -0.52 3.08
N LEU A 105 20.31 0.67 3.40
CA LEU A 105 19.87 1.95 2.88
C LEU A 105 20.50 2.26 1.52
N GLY A 106 19.93 3.24 0.81
CA GLY A 106 20.49 3.75 -0.45
C GLY A 106 21.90 4.34 -0.32
N SER A 107 22.28 4.78 0.89
CA SER A 107 23.62 5.28 1.23
C SER A 107 24.68 4.18 1.40
N GLY A 108 24.29 2.91 1.37
CA GLY A 108 25.16 1.77 1.68
C GLY A 108 25.26 1.46 3.18
N TYR A 109 24.72 2.31 4.05
CA TYR A 109 24.56 2.03 5.48
C TYR A 109 23.59 0.86 5.70
N VAL A 110 23.81 0.06 6.74
CA VAL A 110 22.98 -1.10 7.07
C VAL A 110 22.40 -0.91 8.47
N GLN A 111 21.10 -0.66 8.57
CA GLN A 111 20.38 -0.69 9.85
C GLN A 111 20.09 -2.15 10.23
N ARG A 112 20.32 -2.52 11.49
CA ARG A 112 20.01 -3.86 11.99
C ARG A 112 19.07 -3.69 13.18
N ALA A 113 17.96 -4.43 13.17
CA ALA A 113 17.11 -4.53 14.34
C ALA A 113 17.79 -5.49 15.33
N ASP A 114 17.64 -5.23 16.63
CA ASP A 114 18.15 -6.15 17.65
C ASP A 114 17.47 -7.51 17.55
N LEU A 115 16.17 -7.50 17.21
CA LEU A 115 15.38 -8.69 16.94
C LEU A 115 14.40 -8.45 15.81
N VAL A 116 14.23 -9.44 14.93
CA VAL A 116 13.14 -9.49 13.94
C VAL A 116 12.18 -10.58 14.36
N VAL A 117 10.92 -10.24 14.62
CA VAL A 117 9.89 -11.18 15.05
C VAL A 117 8.90 -11.41 13.92
N ARG A 118 8.55 -12.68 13.68
CA ARG A 118 7.47 -13.10 12.79
C ARG A 118 6.57 -14.09 13.50
N ALA A 119 5.29 -13.77 13.60
CA ALA A 119 4.25 -14.68 14.07
C ALA A 119 2.95 -14.41 13.27
N PRO A 120 2.89 -14.83 12.00
CA PRO A 120 1.73 -14.57 11.14
C PRO A 120 0.42 -15.12 11.72
N GLU A 121 0.46 -16.28 12.37
CA GLU A 121 -0.70 -16.89 13.05
C GLU A 121 -1.22 -16.04 14.23
N ALA A 122 -0.36 -15.20 14.82
CA ALA A 122 -0.73 -14.24 15.86
C ALA A 122 -1.04 -12.84 15.30
N GLY A 123 -1.14 -12.70 13.97
CA GLY A 123 -1.39 -11.41 13.32
C GLY A 123 -0.19 -10.47 13.31
N VAL A 124 1.02 -10.97 13.57
CA VAL A 124 2.30 -10.25 13.55
C VAL A 124 3.14 -10.70 12.35
N PRO A 125 2.96 -10.09 11.17
CA PRO A 125 3.59 -10.54 9.94
C PRO A 125 5.12 -10.31 9.94
N VAL A 126 5.55 -9.15 10.42
CA VAL A 126 6.94 -8.81 10.73
C VAL A 126 6.96 -7.66 11.73
N LEU A 127 7.81 -7.75 12.74
CA LEU A 127 8.06 -6.71 13.73
C LEU A 127 9.56 -6.54 13.92
N LEU A 128 10.08 -5.36 13.61
CA LEU A 128 11.47 -4.98 13.87
C LEU A 128 11.55 -4.44 15.29
N MET A 129 12.32 -5.09 16.15
CA MET A 129 12.38 -4.78 17.57
C MET A 129 13.76 -4.23 17.93
N GLU A 130 13.76 -3.10 18.61
CA GLU A 130 14.92 -2.43 19.19
C GLU A 130 14.79 -2.53 20.72
N ILE A 131 15.81 -3.04 21.38
CA ILE A 131 15.82 -3.26 22.83
C ILE A 131 16.79 -2.26 23.46
N ASP A 132 16.26 -1.17 24.04
CA ASP A 132 17.08 -0.19 24.76
C ASP A 132 17.30 -0.65 26.22
N ARG A 133 18.50 -1.19 26.48
CA ARG A 133 18.96 -1.53 27.83
C ARG A 133 19.91 -0.43 28.33
N ARG A 134 19.32 0.58 28.97
CA ARG A 134 19.96 1.59 29.86
C ARG A 134 20.52 2.90 29.29
N SER A 135 20.62 3.21 28.00
CA SER A 135 21.36 4.46 27.65
C SER A 135 21.18 5.08 26.27
N GLU A 136 20.36 4.55 25.37
CA GLU A 136 20.22 5.26 24.09
C GLU A 136 19.55 6.63 24.29
N ASP A 137 20.10 7.65 23.63
CA ASP A 137 19.50 8.97 23.60
C ASP A 137 18.22 8.91 22.78
N ALA A 138 17.18 9.62 23.22
CA ALA A 138 15.88 9.59 22.54
C ALA A 138 15.98 10.06 21.07
N HIS A 139 16.90 10.97 20.73
CA HIS A 139 17.13 11.39 19.35
C HIS A 139 17.83 10.32 18.51
N GLU A 140 18.61 9.44 19.11
CA GLU A 140 19.17 8.26 18.41
C GLU A 140 18.06 7.28 18.04
N LEU A 141 17.05 7.09 18.91
CA LEU A 141 15.87 6.30 18.57
C LEU A 141 15.05 6.95 17.45
N VAL A 142 14.91 8.28 17.44
CA VAL A 142 14.31 9.01 16.32
C VAL A 142 15.11 8.79 15.03
N ALA A 143 16.44 8.80 15.11
CA ALA A 143 17.29 8.52 13.96
C ALA A 143 17.16 7.07 13.46
N LYS A 144 17.02 6.08 14.36
CA LYS A 144 16.69 4.69 14.00
C LYS A 144 15.34 4.62 13.30
N LEU A 145 14.31 5.26 13.86
CA LEU A 145 12.98 5.32 13.25
C LEU A 145 13.02 5.92 11.84
N ARG A 146 13.75 7.03 11.65
CA ARG A 146 13.97 7.62 10.32
C ARG A 146 14.59 6.62 9.36
N ARG A 147 15.61 5.87 9.79
CA ARG A 147 16.27 4.86 8.94
C ARG A 147 15.33 3.72 8.56
N TYR A 148 14.47 3.26 9.48
CA TYR A 148 13.44 2.28 9.14
C TYR A 148 12.40 2.83 8.15
N TRP A 149 12.00 4.09 8.31
CA TRP A 149 11.11 4.78 7.38
C TRP A 149 11.74 4.92 5.98
N GLU A 150 12.99 5.37 5.89
CA GLU A 150 13.75 5.45 4.64
C GLU A 150 13.88 4.08 3.97
N TRP A 151 14.23 3.05 4.74
CA TRP A 151 14.35 1.68 4.24
C TRP A 151 13.02 1.12 3.73
N GLY A 152 11.92 1.35 4.45
CA GLY A 152 10.57 0.93 4.06
C GLY A 152 10.10 1.55 2.74
N ARG A 153 10.71 2.65 2.31
CA ARG A 153 10.39 3.37 1.05
C ARG A 153 11.28 2.97 -0.12
N LEU A 154 12.28 2.11 0.08
CA LEU A 154 13.17 1.71 -1.00
C LEU A 154 12.46 0.83 -2.03
N LEU A 155 12.84 1.01 -3.29
CA LEU A 155 12.48 0.13 -4.39
C LEU A 155 13.54 -0.97 -4.57
N PRO A 156 13.15 -2.17 -5.03
CA PRO A 156 14.11 -3.19 -5.43
C PRO A 156 14.91 -2.77 -6.66
N LYS A 157 16.08 -3.37 -6.85
CA LYS A 157 17.04 -2.98 -7.92
C LYS A 157 16.48 -3.17 -9.34
N ASP A 158 15.59 -4.12 -9.48
CA ASP A 158 14.87 -4.54 -10.69
C ASP A 158 13.42 -4.03 -10.69
N ALA A 159 13.11 -3.00 -9.89
CA ALA A 159 11.86 -2.27 -10.04
C ALA A 159 11.74 -1.69 -11.46
N ASP A 160 10.51 -1.48 -11.91
CA ASP A 160 10.22 -0.90 -13.22
C ASP A 160 10.99 0.41 -13.43
N LYS A 161 11.59 0.55 -14.62
CA LYS A 161 12.49 1.66 -14.93
C LYS A 161 11.77 3.01 -14.87
N HIS A 162 10.54 3.08 -15.36
CA HIS A 162 9.75 4.32 -15.33
C HIS A 162 9.47 4.74 -13.88
N THR A 163 9.14 3.77 -13.02
CA THR A 163 8.92 3.99 -11.59
C THR A 163 10.19 4.50 -10.90
N VAL A 164 11.34 3.86 -11.17
CA VAL A 164 12.63 4.27 -10.61
C VAL A 164 13.03 5.68 -11.05
N ASP A 165 12.90 5.99 -12.35
CA ASP A 165 13.24 7.30 -12.90
C ASP A 165 12.29 8.40 -12.39
N LEU A 166 11.01 8.07 -12.21
CA LEU A 166 10.02 8.96 -11.59
C LEU A 166 10.40 9.28 -10.14
N VAL A 167 10.65 8.27 -9.31
CA VAL A 167 11.04 8.48 -7.89
C VAL A 167 12.36 9.23 -7.79
N ARG A 168 13.32 8.98 -8.70
CA ARG A 168 14.59 9.72 -8.72
C ARG A 168 14.41 11.20 -9.02
N SER A 169 13.53 11.54 -9.96
CA SER A 169 13.25 12.93 -10.35
C SER A 169 12.30 13.64 -9.39
N ARG A 170 11.42 12.88 -8.73
CA ARG A 170 10.42 13.33 -7.75
C ARG A 170 10.37 12.36 -6.58
N PRO A 171 11.18 12.59 -5.52
CA PRO A 171 11.25 11.68 -4.38
C PRO A 171 9.92 11.47 -3.64
N ASP A 172 9.01 12.43 -3.71
CA ASP A 172 7.64 12.37 -3.21
C ASP A 172 6.75 11.38 -3.97
N ALA A 173 7.04 11.11 -5.24
CA ALA A 173 6.28 10.15 -6.05
C ALA A 173 6.31 8.73 -5.48
N ILE A 174 7.29 8.42 -4.63
CA ILE A 174 7.32 7.15 -3.91
C ILE A 174 6.03 6.95 -3.11
N ASP A 175 5.40 8.00 -2.59
CA ASP A 175 4.20 7.92 -1.75
C ASP A 175 3.00 7.27 -2.45
N HIS A 176 2.98 7.30 -3.80
CA HIS A 176 1.93 6.72 -4.64
C HIS A 176 2.26 5.34 -5.21
N VAL A 177 3.47 4.86 -4.99
CA VAL A 177 3.88 3.54 -5.47
C VAL A 177 3.41 2.48 -4.47
N ASP A 178 2.78 1.42 -4.99
CA ASP A 178 2.25 0.32 -4.20
C ASP A 178 3.31 -0.30 -3.28
N HIS A 179 2.91 -0.60 -2.05
CA HIS A 179 3.76 -1.27 -1.08
C HIS A 179 4.27 -2.61 -1.58
N GLU A 180 3.47 -3.38 -2.34
CA GLU A 180 3.91 -4.66 -2.94
C GLU A 180 5.17 -4.51 -3.81
N GLN A 181 5.41 -3.31 -4.34
CA GLN A 181 6.57 -3.00 -5.18
C GLN A 181 7.79 -2.54 -4.39
N ARG A 182 7.72 -2.51 -3.05
CA ARG A 182 8.83 -2.09 -2.18
C ARG A 182 9.85 -3.19 -1.96
N LEU A 183 11.09 -2.80 -1.68
CA LEU A 183 12.18 -3.73 -1.42
C LEU A 183 11.87 -4.66 -0.25
N TRP A 184 11.34 -4.13 0.85
CA TRP A 184 11.07 -4.89 2.06
C TRP A 184 10.04 -6.01 1.85
N ARG A 185 9.16 -5.89 0.86
CA ARG A 185 8.18 -6.93 0.49
C ARG A 185 8.78 -8.17 -0.15
N ARG A 186 10.02 -8.08 -0.61
CA ARG A 186 10.78 -9.25 -1.07
C ARG A 186 11.37 -10.05 0.08
N VAL A 187 11.51 -9.41 1.24
CA VAL A 187 12.13 -9.99 2.43
C VAL A 187 11.05 -10.49 3.38
N TYR A 188 9.96 -9.73 3.51
CA TYR A 188 8.89 -10.02 4.45
C TYR A 188 7.55 -10.21 3.74
N PRO A 189 6.75 -11.23 4.14
CA PRO A 189 5.46 -11.52 3.53
C PRO A 189 4.44 -10.41 3.78
N PRO A 190 3.29 -10.45 3.06
CA PRO A 190 2.22 -9.49 3.25
C PRO A 190 1.76 -9.34 4.69
N THR A 191 1.77 -8.09 5.15
CA THR A 191 1.28 -7.76 6.48
C THR A 191 -0.24 -7.74 6.56
N GLY A 192 -0.92 -7.51 5.42
CA GLY A 192 -2.36 -7.23 5.37
C GLY A 192 -2.76 -5.95 6.11
N ARG A 193 -1.78 -5.18 6.59
CA ARG A 193 -1.94 -3.97 7.39
C ARG A 193 -1.39 -2.78 6.62
N GLU A 194 -2.07 -1.66 6.77
CA GLU A 194 -1.65 -0.39 6.20
C GLU A 194 -0.36 0.11 6.86
N GLY A 195 0.47 0.80 6.07
CA GLY A 195 1.74 1.39 6.51
C GLY A 195 2.98 0.59 6.15
N LEU A 196 4.12 1.14 6.57
CA LEU A 196 5.44 0.56 6.37
C LEU A 196 5.70 -0.57 7.38
N VAL A 197 6.94 -1.08 7.39
CA VAL A 197 7.35 -2.17 8.29
C VAL A 197 7.21 -1.76 9.75
N LEU A 198 6.63 -2.65 10.57
CA LEU A 198 6.32 -2.39 11.97
C LEU A 198 7.60 -2.31 12.80
N VAL A 199 7.66 -1.36 13.74
CA VAL A 199 8.78 -1.18 14.66
C VAL A 199 8.30 -1.22 16.12
N ALA A 200 9.00 -1.96 16.96
CA ALA A 200 8.83 -1.96 18.41
C ALA A 200 10.08 -1.40 19.10
N PHE A 201 9.89 -0.43 20.00
CA PHE A 201 10.91 -0.07 20.98
C PHE A 201 10.56 -0.72 22.32
N VAL A 202 11.43 -1.61 22.79
CA VAL A 202 11.29 -2.32 24.07
C VAL A 202 12.33 -1.78 25.02
N PHE A 203 11.87 -1.11 26.08
CA PHE A 203 12.76 -0.56 27.09
C PHE A 203 13.01 -1.58 28.20
N ALA A 204 14.26 -1.75 28.62
CA ALA A 204 14.60 -2.64 29.72
C ALA A 204 15.55 -1.95 30.70
N ASP A 205 15.50 -2.37 31.97
CA ASP A 205 16.43 -1.91 32.99
C ASP A 205 16.43 -0.36 33.16
N THR A 206 15.29 0.30 32.95
CA THR A 206 15.15 1.76 32.96
C THR A 206 14.03 2.23 33.90
N THR A 207 13.94 3.54 34.15
CA THR A 207 12.86 4.14 34.93
C THR A 207 11.68 4.51 34.04
N GLU A 208 10.47 4.47 34.60
CA GLU A 208 9.22 4.92 33.94
C GLU A 208 9.36 6.35 33.42
N ALA A 209 9.90 7.28 34.22
CA ALA A 209 10.12 8.66 33.81
C ALA A 209 11.05 8.80 32.59
N LYS A 210 12.05 7.92 32.44
CA LYS A 210 12.92 7.92 31.25
C LYS A 210 12.16 7.36 30.05
N VAL A 211 11.37 6.31 30.21
CA VAL A 211 10.51 5.78 29.14
C VAL A 211 9.54 6.87 28.67
N ASP A 212 8.86 7.56 29.58
CA ASP A 212 7.92 8.62 29.26
C ASP A 212 8.59 9.78 28.52
N ASN A 213 9.76 10.22 28.96
CA ASN A 213 10.51 11.28 28.27
C ASN A 213 10.91 10.86 26.85
N THR A 214 11.44 9.63 26.71
CA THR A 214 11.83 9.09 25.41
C THR A 214 10.65 8.94 24.47
N VAL A 215 9.51 8.44 24.98
CA VAL A 215 8.27 8.33 24.21
C VAL A 215 7.77 9.70 23.78
N ALA A 216 7.80 10.70 24.66
CA ALA A 216 7.42 12.07 24.29
C ALA A 216 8.32 12.65 23.18
N VAL A 217 9.63 12.40 23.22
CA VAL A 217 10.56 12.81 22.15
C VAL A 217 10.28 12.06 20.85
N LEU A 218 10.01 10.75 20.91
CA LEU A 218 9.61 9.96 19.73
C LEU A 218 8.29 10.43 19.12
N GLU A 219 7.31 10.78 19.95
CA GLU A 219 6.02 11.32 19.50
C GLU A 219 6.18 12.66 18.80
N GLU A 220 7.00 13.57 19.34
CA GLU A 220 7.19 14.92 18.78
C GLU A 220 8.20 14.93 17.62
N ALA A 221 9.45 14.51 17.85
CA ALA A 221 10.52 14.60 16.87
C ALA A 221 10.46 13.49 15.80
N GLY A 222 9.81 12.36 16.11
CA GLY A 222 9.59 11.28 15.17
C GLY A 222 8.31 11.41 14.34
N ARG A 223 7.50 12.45 14.56
CA ARG A 223 6.13 12.58 14.06
C ARG A 223 6.02 12.36 12.55
N ASP A 224 6.94 12.90 11.76
CA ASP A 224 6.93 12.79 10.30
C ASP A 224 7.07 11.36 9.77
N TYR A 225 7.56 10.43 10.61
CA TYR A 225 7.84 9.05 10.23
C TYR A 225 6.72 8.08 10.61
N TRP A 226 5.99 8.34 11.71
CA TRP A 226 4.97 7.43 12.25
C TRP A 226 3.54 7.97 12.18
N ALA A 227 3.35 9.29 12.10
CA ALA A 227 2.02 9.88 12.12
C ALA A 227 1.34 9.71 10.76
N PRO A 228 0.02 9.46 10.74
CA PRO A 228 -0.71 9.42 9.50
C PRO A 228 -0.86 10.81 8.88
N ARG A 229 -1.20 10.82 7.58
CA ARG A 229 -1.46 12.02 6.79
C ARG A 229 -2.95 12.12 6.50
N ARG A 230 -3.42 13.32 6.14
CA ARG A 230 -4.79 13.45 5.61
C ARG A 230 -4.80 13.03 4.15
N TYR A 231 -5.82 12.27 3.75
CA TYR A 231 -6.17 12.15 2.34
C TYR A 231 -6.50 13.53 1.76
N ASP A 232 -6.07 13.78 0.53
CA ASP A 232 -6.41 15.00 -0.22
C ASP A 232 -7.85 14.93 -0.77
N THR A 233 -8.81 14.89 0.14
CA THR A 233 -10.23 14.68 -0.15
C THR A 233 -11.13 15.57 0.69
N TYR A 234 -10.63 16.74 1.10
CA TYR A 234 -11.33 17.67 1.99
C TYR A 234 -12.75 18.02 1.49
N HIS A 235 -12.92 18.15 0.18
CA HIS A 235 -14.20 18.49 -0.46
C HIS A 235 -15.23 17.35 -0.46
N ARG A 236 -14.85 16.12 -0.06
CA ARG A 236 -15.70 14.92 -0.10
C ARG A 236 -16.20 14.46 1.27
N GLY A 237 -15.94 15.23 2.33
CA GLY A 237 -16.36 14.86 3.70
C GLY A 237 -15.70 13.60 4.25
N ILE A 238 -14.56 13.19 3.68
CA ILE A 238 -13.80 12.01 4.10
C ILE A 238 -12.99 12.36 5.36
N THR A 239 -13.13 11.54 6.40
CA THR A 239 -12.47 11.72 7.70
C THR A 239 -11.36 10.71 7.95
N ALA A 240 -11.20 9.73 7.06
CA ALA A 240 -10.15 8.73 7.16
C ALA A 240 -8.74 9.35 7.09
N TRP A 241 -7.78 8.66 7.66
CA TRP A 241 -6.37 9.02 7.69
C TRP A 241 -5.57 8.05 6.81
N ASP A 242 -4.55 8.57 6.13
CA ASP A 242 -3.63 7.80 5.30
C ASP A 242 -2.41 7.38 6.14
N TYR A 243 -2.32 6.10 6.44
CA TYR A 243 -1.16 5.50 7.12
C TYR A 243 -0.16 4.90 6.14
N GLY A 244 -0.39 4.96 4.82
CA GLY A 244 0.45 4.31 3.82
C GLY A 244 1.93 4.64 3.96
N GLN A 245 2.29 5.90 4.26
CA GLN A 245 3.69 6.28 4.44
C GLN A 245 4.18 6.33 5.88
N ALA A 246 3.36 5.86 6.83
CA ALA A 246 3.69 5.84 8.25
C ALA A 246 4.32 4.50 8.66
N VAL A 247 5.35 4.56 9.50
CA VAL A 247 5.87 3.41 10.26
C VAL A 247 4.97 3.17 11.47
N PRO A 248 4.35 2.00 11.61
CA PRO A 248 3.66 1.66 12.86
C PRO A 248 4.66 1.43 13.98
N VAL A 249 4.67 2.32 14.99
CA VAL A 249 5.60 2.25 16.12
C VAL A 249 4.86 1.92 17.41
N VAL A 250 5.18 0.77 17.99
CA VAL A 250 4.70 0.38 19.33
C VAL A 250 5.84 0.45 20.35
N VAL A 251 5.49 0.75 21.60
CA VAL A 251 6.43 0.82 22.71
C VAL A 251 5.93 -0.03 23.86
N THR A 252 6.86 -0.65 24.59
CA THR A 252 6.58 -1.40 25.82
C THR A 252 7.86 -1.51 26.66
N THR A 253 7.77 -2.17 27.81
CA THR A 253 8.93 -2.49 28.65
C THR A 253 9.12 -4.00 28.75
N LEU A 254 10.38 -4.43 28.93
CA LEU A 254 10.69 -5.85 29.08
C LEU A 254 10.06 -6.42 30.37
N GLU A 255 9.96 -5.60 31.41
CA GLU A 255 9.31 -5.91 32.67
C GLU A 255 7.82 -6.24 32.45
N GLN A 256 7.08 -5.38 31.72
CA GLN A 256 5.69 -5.61 31.35
C GLN A 256 5.51 -6.89 30.51
N MET A 257 6.37 -7.09 29.50
CA MET A 257 6.33 -8.30 28.66
C MET A 257 6.62 -9.58 29.46
N THR A 258 7.53 -9.51 30.44
CA THR A 258 7.91 -10.66 31.27
C THR A 258 6.80 -11.01 32.27
N GLU A 259 6.14 -10.01 32.84
CA GLU A 259 5.10 -10.20 33.84
C GLU A 259 3.77 -10.67 33.23
N HIS A 260 3.36 -10.06 32.12
CA HIS A 260 2.02 -10.26 31.57
C HIS A 260 1.99 -11.05 30.25
N GLY A 261 3.14 -11.23 29.60
CA GLY A 261 3.23 -11.84 28.28
C GLY A 261 3.06 -10.83 27.14
N ALA A 262 3.53 -11.20 25.95
CA ALA A 262 3.51 -10.34 24.77
C ALA A 262 2.11 -10.21 24.12
N ASP A 263 1.18 -11.10 24.44
CA ASP A 263 -0.21 -11.09 24.00
C ASP A 263 -1.12 -10.21 24.87
N ALA A 264 -0.65 -9.82 26.05
CA ALA A 264 -1.36 -8.92 26.95
C ALA A 264 -1.42 -7.48 26.42
N ALA A 265 -2.26 -6.67 27.08
CA ALA A 265 -2.43 -5.26 26.76
C ALA A 265 -1.28 -4.41 27.34
N VAL A 266 -0.06 -4.66 26.87
CA VAL A 266 1.18 -4.01 27.34
C VAL A 266 1.83 -3.11 26.30
N TRP A 267 1.20 -2.96 25.12
CA TRP A 267 1.76 -2.23 24.00
C TRP A 267 1.08 -0.87 23.85
N ARG A 268 1.86 0.21 23.86
CA ARG A 268 1.37 1.54 23.51
C ARG A 268 1.77 1.90 22.08
N ARG A 269 0.80 2.26 21.24
CA ARG A 269 1.06 2.80 19.90
C ARG A 269 1.39 4.29 20.01
N LEU A 270 2.43 4.78 19.34
CA LEU A 270 2.70 6.22 19.28
C LEU A 270 1.50 6.98 18.73
N GLY A 271 1.16 8.11 19.37
CA GLY A 271 -0.04 8.88 19.04
C GLY A 271 -1.34 8.31 19.65
N ARG A 272 -1.26 7.26 20.46
CA ARG A 272 -2.35 6.75 21.30
C ARG A 272 -1.93 6.80 22.78
N THR A 273 -2.91 6.99 23.64
CA THR A 273 -2.70 7.21 25.08
C THR A 273 -2.83 5.95 25.93
N SER A 274 -3.47 4.90 25.41
CA SER A 274 -3.73 3.65 26.15
C SER A 274 -2.84 2.50 25.70
N GLU A 275 -2.49 1.65 26.67
CA GLU A 275 -1.92 0.33 26.40
C GLU A 275 -2.99 -0.58 25.78
N GLN A 276 -2.55 -1.40 24.84
CA GLN A 276 -3.37 -2.20 23.95
C GLN A 276 -2.68 -3.54 23.73
N THR A 277 -3.45 -4.54 23.28
CA THR A 277 -2.85 -5.75 22.72
C THR A 277 -2.08 -5.38 21.45
N LEU A 278 -1.04 -6.14 21.11
CA LEU A 278 -0.21 -5.85 19.93
C LEU A 278 -1.07 -5.71 18.66
N THR A 279 -2.02 -6.63 18.45
CA THR A 279 -2.93 -6.58 17.30
C THR A 279 -3.78 -5.30 17.26
N ALA A 280 -4.36 -4.88 18.39
CA ALA A 280 -5.18 -3.67 18.46
C ALA A 280 -4.33 -2.39 18.26
N ALA A 281 -3.11 -2.36 18.79
CA ALA A 281 -2.16 -1.27 18.59
C ALA A 281 -1.76 -1.10 17.11
N LEU A 282 -1.77 -2.19 16.36
CA LEU A 282 -1.41 -2.24 14.94
C LEU A 282 -2.59 -2.04 13.98
N ASP A 283 -3.84 -2.10 14.46
CA ASP A 283 -5.03 -1.87 13.63
C ASP A 283 -5.27 -0.36 13.41
N ASN A 284 -5.67 0.02 12.19
CA ASN A 284 -6.03 1.40 11.81
C ASN A 284 -7.53 1.47 11.43
N PRO A 285 -8.45 1.55 12.40
CA PRO A 285 -9.89 1.55 12.12
C PRO A 285 -10.37 2.78 11.34
N ASP A 286 -9.62 3.88 11.45
CA ASP A 286 -9.78 5.15 10.74
C ASP A 286 -8.91 5.26 9.48
N GLY A 287 -8.25 4.17 9.07
CA GLY A 287 -7.37 4.10 7.91
C GLY A 287 -8.08 3.79 6.59
N GLU A 288 -7.37 3.08 5.70
CA GLU A 288 -7.79 2.81 4.33
C GLU A 288 -9.17 2.13 4.21
N ALA A 289 -9.50 1.22 5.13
CA ALA A 289 -10.81 0.55 5.12
C ALA A 289 -11.97 1.53 5.34
N LEU A 290 -11.79 2.55 6.18
CA LEU A 290 -12.76 3.63 6.34
C LEU A 290 -12.78 4.53 5.10
N TYR A 291 -11.61 4.87 4.56
CA TYR A 291 -11.47 5.67 3.34
C TYR A 291 -12.30 5.06 2.20
N ARG A 292 -12.11 3.78 1.88
CA ARG A 292 -12.83 3.11 0.78
C ARG A 292 -14.36 3.18 0.96
N ARG A 293 -14.86 2.99 2.18
CA ARG A 293 -16.30 3.12 2.48
C ARG A 293 -16.83 4.54 2.28
N GLN A 294 -16.09 5.54 2.76
CA GLN A 294 -16.50 6.94 2.64
C GLN A 294 -16.40 7.44 1.19
N ALA A 295 -15.32 7.07 0.48
CA ALA A 295 -15.12 7.40 -0.93
C ALA A 295 -16.24 6.82 -1.81
N ALA A 296 -16.60 5.55 -1.62
CA ALA A 296 -17.70 4.92 -2.35
C ALA A 296 -19.05 5.63 -2.10
N ARG A 297 -19.29 6.08 -0.86
CA ARG A 297 -20.49 6.86 -0.53
C ARG A 297 -20.48 8.23 -1.22
N ALA A 298 -19.35 8.94 -1.16
CA ALA A 298 -19.21 10.25 -1.78
C ALA A 298 -19.38 10.16 -3.31
N GLU A 299 -18.79 9.15 -3.94
CA GLU A 299 -18.94 8.91 -5.38
C GLU A 299 -20.39 8.61 -5.76
N ALA A 300 -21.09 7.75 -4.99
CA ALA A 300 -22.51 7.47 -5.22
C ALA A 300 -23.40 8.70 -5.05
N GLU A 301 -23.06 9.60 -4.12
CA GLU A 301 -23.76 10.87 -3.93
C GLU A 301 -23.50 11.83 -5.10
N GLU A 302 -22.25 11.99 -5.53
CA GLU A 302 -21.91 12.78 -6.71
C GLU A 302 -22.57 12.23 -7.99
N GLU A 303 -22.62 10.91 -8.17
CA GLU A 303 -23.30 10.29 -9.30
C GLU A 303 -24.80 10.58 -9.28
N ARG A 304 -25.45 10.50 -8.11
CA ARG A 304 -26.85 10.89 -7.95
C ARG A 304 -27.06 12.37 -8.29
N HIS A 305 -26.21 13.25 -7.77
CA HIS A 305 -26.28 14.68 -8.09
C HIS A 305 -26.11 14.93 -9.59
N ARG A 306 -25.11 14.30 -10.22
CA ARG A 306 -24.91 14.37 -11.68
C ARG A 306 -26.10 13.83 -12.46
N ALA A 307 -26.73 12.75 -12.00
CA ALA A 307 -27.92 12.19 -12.64
C ALA A 307 -29.14 13.12 -12.51
N VAL A 308 -29.34 13.76 -11.35
CA VAL A 308 -30.40 14.76 -11.13
C VAL A 308 -30.15 16.00 -11.98
N GLU A 309 -28.92 16.53 -12.00
CA GLU A 309 -28.56 17.68 -12.83
C GLU A 309 -28.66 17.38 -14.32
N ARG A 310 -28.24 16.18 -14.74
CA ARG A 310 -28.47 15.68 -16.09
C ARG A 310 -29.96 15.75 -16.34
N GLU A 311 -30.80 15.01 -15.62
CA GLU A 311 -32.25 14.94 -15.83
C GLU A 311 -32.93 16.31 -15.86
N ALA A 312 -32.50 17.26 -15.03
CA ALA A 312 -32.99 18.63 -15.04
C ALA A 312 -32.69 19.38 -16.36
N ARG A 313 -31.60 19.02 -17.04
CA ARG A 313 -31.19 19.54 -18.36
C ARG A 313 -31.78 18.74 -19.53
N ARG A 314 -32.66 17.76 -19.30
CA ARG A 314 -33.24 16.93 -20.36
C ARG A 314 -34.00 17.82 -21.37
N PRO A 315 -33.62 17.83 -22.65
CA PRO A 315 -34.31 18.61 -23.67
C PRO A 315 -35.77 18.17 -23.85
N VAL A 316 -36.60 19.13 -24.24
CA VAL A 316 -38.00 18.91 -24.61
C VAL A 316 -38.19 19.16 -26.10
N CYS A 317 -39.07 18.39 -26.73
CA CYS A 317 -39.38 18.56 -28.13
C CYS A 317 -40.14 19.87 -28.36
N THR A 318 -39.66 20.66 -29.32
CA THR A 318 -40.31 21.94 -29.69
C THR A 318 -41.67 21.78 -30.37
N ARG A 319 -42.00 20.58 -30.91
CA ARG A 319 -43.28 20.30 -31.58
C ARG A 319 -44.33 19.69 -30.64
N CYS A 320 -44.01 18.60 -29.95
CA CYS A 320 -44.97 17.90 -29.07
C CYS A 320 -44.84 18.24 -27.57
N GLY A 321 -43.78 18.95 -27.15
CA GLY A 321 -43.56 19.33 -25.74
C GLY A 321 -43.00 18.21 -24.85
N GLU A 322 -42.94 16.97 -25.34
CA GLU A 322 -42.46 15.82 -24.56
C GLU A 322 -40.94 15.86 -24.34
N LYS A 323 -40.52 15.37 -23.17
CA LYS A 323 -39.10 15.17 -22.84
C LYS A 323 -38.47 14.15 -23.79
N PHE A 324 -37.23 14.38 -24.20
CA PHE A 324 -36.49 13.42 -25.01
C PHE A 324 -36.23 12.12 -24.24
N THR A 325 -36.33 10.98 -24.92
CA THR A 325 -35.84 9.70 -24.40
C THR A 325 -34.32 9.75 -24.19
N ASP A 326 -33.75 8.86 -23.37
CA ASP A 326 -32.30 8.81 -23.17
C ASP A 326 -31.54 8.61 -24.49
N GLN A 327 -32.04 7.71 -25.36
CA GLN A 327 -31.48 7.47 -26.68
C GLN A 327 -31.51 8.74 -27.55
N ARG A 328 -32.66 9.42 -27.65
CA ARG A 328 -32.76 10.64 -28.47
C ARG A 328 -31.85 11.74 -27.96
N TRP A 329 -31.78 11.89 -26.65
CA TRP A 329 -30.94 12.88 -26.02
C TRP A 329 -29.46 12.63 -26.27
N GLU A 330 -29.00 11.37 -26.16
CA GLU A 330 -27.63 10.97 -26.49
C GLU A 330 -27.30 11.26 -27.97
N GLU A 331 -28.19 10.89 -28.90
CA GLU A 331 -28.04 11.18 -30.34
C GLU A 331 -27.87 12.68 -30.63
N THR A 332 -28.60 13.54 -29.92
CA THR A 332 -28.55 15.00 -30.14
C THR A 332 -27.44 15.74 -29.40
N THR A 333 -26.78 15.11 -28.41
CA THR A 333 -25.79 15.78 -27.55
C THR A 333 -24.37 15.28 -27.79
N THR A 334 -24.20 14.06 -28.29
CA THR A 334 -22.87 13.48 -28.54
C THR A 334 -22.21 14.13 -29.76
N PRO A 335 -21.04 14.77 -29.61
CA PRO A 335 -20.28 15.32 -30.74
C PRO A 335 -19.95 14.22 -31.74
N GLY A 336 -20.36 14.39 -33.00
CA GLY A 336 -20.18 13.38 -34.05
C GLY A 336 -21.41 12.52 -34.37
N TYR A 337 -22.42 12.46 -33.50
CA TYR A 337 -23.74 11.86 -33.83
C TYR A 337 -24.83 12.94 -34.02
N ALA A 338 -24.64 14.12 -33.44
CA ALA A 338 -25.61 15.22 -33.51
C ALA A 338 -25.91 15.71 -34.93
N TRP A 339 -24.98 15.56 -35.89
CA TRP A 339 -25.21 15.95 -37.29
C TRP A 339 -25.96 14.88 -38.10
N GLU A 340 -25.94 13.61 -37.65
CA GLU A 340 -26.72 12.51 -38.24
C GLU A 340 -28.14 12.44 -37.66
N ALA A 341 -28.34 12.96 -36.44
CA ALA A 341 -29.58 12.88 -35.69
C ALA A 341 -30.74 13.75 -36.24
N GLY A 342 -30.54 14.47 -37.35
CA GLY A 342 -31.54 15.37 -37.92
C GLY A 342 -31.69 16.67 -37.14
N SER A 343 -32.92 17.08 -36.79
CA SER A 343 -33.15 18.30 -36.02
C SER A 343 -32.83 18.12 -34.51
N PRO A 344 -31.88 18.87 -33.93
CA PRO A 344 -31.53 18.76 -32.51
C PRO A 344 -32.67 19.15 -31.55
N SER A 345 -33.70 19.85 -32.04
CA SER A 345 -34.80 20.40 -31.23
C SER A 345 -36.12 19.62 -31.34
N MET A 346 -36.14 18.51 -32.10
CA MET A 346 -37.33 17.68 -32.30
C MET A 346 -37.08 16.22 -31.89
N CYS A 347 -38.12 15.56 -31.36
CA CYS A 347 -38.07 14.11 -31.19
C CYS A 347 -38.07 13.41 -32.56
N ARG A 348 -37.69 12.13 -32.59
CA ARG A 348 -37.53 11.36 -33.82
C ARG A 348 -38.82 11.34 -34.65
N ASP A 349 -39.96 11.10 -34.02
CA ASP A 349 -41.26 11.01 -34.69
C ASP A 349 -41.68 12.38 -35.24
N CYS A 350 -41.60 13.44 -34.42
CA CYS A 350 -41.90 14.80 -34.86
C CYS A 350 -41.01 15.28 -36.01
N TYR A 351 -39.75 14.83 -36.04
CA TYR A 351 -38.81 15.13 -37.12
C TYR A 351 -39.14 14.36 -38.40
N ALA A 352 -39.50 13.08 -38.30
CA ALA A 352 -39.95 12.28 -39.43
C ALA A 352 -41.23 12.88 -40.05
N ASP A 353 -42.20 13.26 -39.22
CA ASP A 353 -43.42 13.95 -39.66
C ASP A 353 -43.09 15.28 -40.34
N TYR A 354 -42.16 16.06 -39.79
CA TYR A 354 -41.73 17.33 -40.38
C TYR A 354 -41.09 17.14 -41.78
N LEU A 355 -40.29 16.08 -41.96
CA LEU A 355 -39.74 15.74 -43.27
C LEU A 355 -40.83 15.32 -44.24
N ALA A 356 -41.79 14.49 -43.81
CA ALA A 356 -42.93 14.08 -44.63
C ALA A 356 -43.81 15.27 -45.06
N ASP A 357 -44.11 16.19 -44.14
CA ASP A 357 -44.86 17.43 -44.40
C ASP A 357 -44.14 18.28 -45.47
N ARG A 358 -42.81 18.41 -45.34
CA ARG A 358 -41.98 19.17 -46.27
C ARG A 358 -41.89 18.53 -47.65
N GLU A 359 -41.78 17.21 -47.73
CA GLU A 359 -41.78 16.47 -49.00
C GLU A 359 -43.14 16.55 -49.70
N ALA A 360 -44.24 16.42 -48.95
CA ALA A 360 -45.59 16.57 -49.47
C ALA A 360 -45.82 17.98 -50.03
N ALA A 361 -45.37 19.02 -49.32
CA ALA A 361 -45.44 20.40 -49.77
C ALA A 361 -44.60 20.64 -51.04
N ALA A 362 -43.37 20.11 -51.11
CA ALA A 362 -42.53 20.19 -52.30
C ALA A 362 -43.16 19.45 -53.49
N GLY A 363 -43.77 18.28 -53.26
CA GLY A 363 -44.52 17.53 -54.27
C GLY A 363 -45.78 18.25 -54.74
N ALA A 364 -46.48 18.96 -53.86
CA ALA A 364 -47.60 19.83 -54.21
C ALA A 364 -47.15 21.04 -55.05
N ALA A 365 -46.05 21.71 -54.66
CA ALA A 365 -45.49 22.82 -55.41
C ALA A 365 -45.03 22.40 -56.83
N ARG A 366 -44.40 21.22 -56.96
CA ARG A 366 -44.06 20.65 -58.28
C ARG A 366 -45.29 20.38 -59.14
N ARG A 367 -46.39 19.88 -58.55
CA ARG A 367 -47.66 19.66 -59.28
C ARG A 367 -48.32 20.96 -59.71
N GLN A 368 -48.27 22.01 -58.88
CA GLN A 368 -48.74 23.35 -59.25
C GLN A 368 -47.89 24.00 -60.34
N ALA A 369 -46.56 23.85 -60.28
CA ALA A 369 -45.66 24.34 -61.32
C ALA A 369 -45.74 23.57 -62.65
N ALA A 370 -46.22 22.32 -62.62
CA ALA A 370 -46.46 21.48 -63.79
C ALA A 370 -47.90 21.59 -64.33
N ALA A 371 -48.77 22.38 -63.69
CA ALA A 371 -50.08 22.69 -64.25
C ALA A 371 -49.88 23.60 -65.48
N PRO A 372 -50.42 23.25 -66.66
CA PRO A 372 -50.32 24.12 -67.84
C PRO A 372 -50.98 25.47 -67.54
N PRO A 373 -50.47 26.58 -68.09
CA PRO A 373 -51.10 27.88 -67.91
C PRO A 373 -52.56 27.80 -68.39
N GLU A 374 -53.47 28.44 -67.65
CA GLU A 374 -54.86 28.55 -68.11
C GLU A 374 -54.87 29.15 -69.53
N PRO A 375 -55.73 28.64 -70.43
CA PRO A 375 -55.80 29.18 -71.77
C PRO A 375 -56.18 30.66 -71.70
N GLU A 376 -55.31 31.51 -72.25
CA GLU A 376 -55.67 32.89 -72.58
C GLU A 376 -56.84 32.83 -73.56
N ASP A 377 -58.03 33.24 -73.11
CA ASP A 377 -59.16 33.49 -74.00
C ASP A 377 -58.82 34.70 -74.87
N ASP A 378 -58.40 34.41 -76.10
CA ASP A 378 -58.35 35.34 -77.20
C ASP A 378 -59.77 35.84 -77.52
N GLN A 379 -60.05 37.10 -77.18
CA GLN A 379 -61.00 37.91 -77.94
C GLN A 379 -60.33 39.19 -78.46
N GLU A 380 -60.20 39.18 -79.78
CA GLU A 380 -59.62 40.14 -80.70
C GLU A 380 -60.60 41.34 -80.97
N PRO A 381 -60.31 42.31 -81.88
CA PRO A 381 -59.94 43.68 -81.56
C PRO A 381 -60.97 44.75 -82.03
N GLY A 382 -60.81 46.00 -81.57
CA GLY A 382 -61.52 47.13 -82.18
C GLY A 382 -61.15 48.51 -81.65
N SER A 383 -60.47 49.31 -82.49
CA SER A 383 -60.72 50.76 -82.75
C SER A 383 -60.97 51.67 -81.53
N GLY A 384 -60.20 52.71 -81.18
CA GLY A 384 -59.35 53.62 -81.94
C GLY A 384 -59.33 55.00 -81.24
N HIS A 385 -58.30 55.81 -81.54
CA HIS A 385 -58.12 57.25 -81.16
C HIS A 385 -57.80 57.52 -79.68
N GLY A 386 -56.87 58.40 -79.27
CA GLY A 386 -55.96 59.39 -79.86
C GLY A 386 -55.47 60.24 -78.66
N TRP A 387 -54.18 60.55 -78.46
CA TRP A 387 -53.44 61.69 -79.00
C TRP A 387 -52.65 62.41 -77.85
N PHE A 388 -51.32 62.55 -78.04
CA PHE A 388 -50.43 63.67 -77.67
C PHE A 388 -49.83 63.76 -76.23
N ARG A 389 -48.50 63.57 -76.08
CA ARG A 389 -47.36 64.56 -76.06
C ARG A 389 -47.19 65.24 -74.68
N ARG A 390 -46.00 65.55 -74.13
CA ARG A 390 -44.60 65.61 -74.58
C ARG A 390 -43.68 65.82 -73.35
N ARG A 391 -42.41 65.40 -73.49
CA ARG A 391 -41.19 65.84 -72.75
C ARG A 391 -40.91 67.35 -72.93
N PRO A 392 -40.03 68.00 -72.14
CA PRO A 392 -38.56 67.79 -72.19
C PRO A 392 -38.00 66.93 -71.06
#